data_AF-A0A7X0CNR8-F1
#
_entry.id   AF-A0A7X0CNR8-F1
#
_cell.length_a   1.000
_cell.length_b   1.000
_cell.length_c   1.000
_cell.angle_alpha   90.00
_cell.angle_beta   90.00
_cell.angle_gamma   90.00
#
_symmetry.space_group_name_H-M   'P 1'
#
loop_
_entity.id
_entity.type
_entity.pdbx_description
1 polymer ?
#
loop_
_entity_poly.entity_id
_entity_poly.type
_entity_poly.pdbx_seq_one_letter_code
_entity_poly.pdbx_strand_id
1 'polypeptide(L)'
;MIEKGTKRGQMIDPMVFVDDDGAAYLYWGQGQCNIVKLNNDMISVDTSKIISFKPPGYNEGPFVIKRKGIYYLMWSEYDTRDPRYSIAYAT
;
A
#
# COMPACT_ATOMS: atom_id res chain seq x y z
N MET A 1 -0.29 -0.12 -17.64
CA MET A 1 -1.42 -0.92 -17.13
C MET A 1 -0.86 -2.13 -16.40
N ILE A 2 -1.43 -2.51 -15.25
CA ILE A 2 -1.09 -3.77 -14.57
C ILE A 2 -2.02 -4.84 -15.14
N GLU A 3 -1.46 -5.85 -15.81
CA GLU A 3 -2.26 -6.90 -16.44
C GLU A 3 -2.90 -7.81 -15.38
N LYS A 4 -4.13 -8.25 -15.64
CA LYS A 4 -4.87 -9.17 -14.76
C LYS A 4 -4.05 -10.46 -14.56
N GLY A 5 -3.90 -10.88 -13.31
CA GLY A 5 -3.19 -12.13 -12.95
C GLY A 5 -1.68 -11.98 -12.77
N THR A 6 -1.09 -10.82 -13.04
CA THR A 6 0.36 -10.59 -12.86
C THR A 6 0.76 -10.31 -11.41
N LYS A 7 -0.21 -9.97 -10.55
CA LYS A 7 -0.01 -9.69 -9.12
C LYS A 7 -1.03 -10.46 -8.28
N ARG A 8 -0.62 -10.85 -7.06
CA ARG A 8 -1.48 -11.49 -6.07
C ARG A 8 -2.36 -10.45 -5.37
N GLY A 9 -3.50 -10.89 -4.86
CA GLY A 9 -4.46 -10.02 -4.17
C GLY A 9 -5.37 -9.24 -5.12
N GLN A 10 -6.20 -8.38 -4.54
CA GLN A 10 -7.11 -7.49 -5.29
C GLN A 10 -6.50 -6.10 -5.42
N MET A 11 -6.78 -5.43 -6.54
CA MET A 11 -6.27 -4.09 -6.85
C MET A 11 -7.24 -3.01 -6.33
N ILE A 12 -7.36 -2.89 -5.02
CA ILE A 12 -8.25 -1.94 -4.32
C ILE A 12 -7.49 -1.14 -3.25
N ASP A 13 -8.20 -0.22 -2.59
CA ASP A 13 -7.70 0.59 -1.47
C ASP A 13 -6.42 1.39 -1.80
N PRO A 14 -6.45 2.25 -2.84
CA PRO A 14 -5.29 3.06 -3.18
C PRO A 14 -5.02 4.10 -2.09
N MET A 15 -3.75 4.26 -1.74
CA MET A 15 -3.26 5.31 -0.86
C MET A 15 -1.98 5.92 -1.44
N VAL A 16 -1.94 7.25 -1.53
CA VAL A 16 -0.75 7.98 -2.01
C VAL A 16 -0.07 8.65 -0.83
N PHE A 17 1.25 8.45 -0.72
CA PHE A 17 2.11 9.15 0.22
C PHE A 17 3.09 10.03 -0.57
N VAL A 18 3.20 11.32 -0.20
CA VAL A 18 4.20 12.25 -0.76
C VAL A 18 5.21 12.54 0.35
N ASP A 19 6.48 12.24 0.09
CA ASP A 19 7.56 12.43 1.04
C ASP A 19 8.09 13.87 1.01
N ASP A 20 8.94 14.21 1.98
CA ASP A 20 9.50 15.56 2.17
C ASP A 20 10.36 16.01 0.97
N ASP A 21 10.87 15.08 0.17
CA ASP A 21 11.65 15.34 -1.05
C ASP A 21 10.77 15.55 -2.30
N GLY A 22 9.44 15.47 -2.15
CA GLY A 22 8.47 15.57 -3.23
C GLY A 22 8.24 14.27 -4.01
N ALA A 23 8.92 13.16 -3.67
CA ALA A 23 8.64 11.86 -4.26
C ALA A 23 7.27 11.33 -3.79
N ALA A 24 6.46 10.87 -4.72
CA ALA A 24 5.16 10.27 -4.44
C ALA A 24 5.20 8.74 -4.61
N TYR A 25 4.47 8.04 -3.74
CA TYR A 25 4.38 6.58 -3.71
C TYR A 25 2.92 6.17 -3.65
N LEU A 26 2.51 5.25 -4.52
CA LEU A 26 1.19 4.63 -4.51
C LEU A 26 1.28 3.27 -3.81
N TYR A 27 0.45 3.10 -2.79
CA TYR A 27 0.19 1.85 -2.08
C TYR A 27 -1.20 1.33 -2.45
N TRP A 28 -1.36 0.02 -2.50
CA TRP A 28 -2.68 -0.60 -2.69
C TRP A 28 -2.67 -2.08 -2.34
N GLY A 29 -3.87 -2.61 -2.10
CA GLY A 29 -4.17 -4.01 -2.30
C GLY A 29 -4.75 -4.73 -1.10
N GLN A 30 -5.61 -5.71 -1.40
CA GLN A 30 -6.18 -6.64 -0.44
C GLN A 30 -5.58 -8.04 -0.63
N GLY A 31 -5.22 -8.70 0.47
CA GLY A 31 -4.50 -9.96 0.51
C GLY A 31 -2.98 -9.86 0.28
N GLN A 32 -2.51 -8.77 -0.35
CA GLN A 32 -1.11 -8.42 -0.60
C GLN A 32 -0.97 -6.90 -0.64
N CYS A 33 0.02 -6.32 0.04
CA CYS A 33 0.37 -4.91 -0.08
C CYS A 33 1.31 -4.72 -1.27
N ASN A 34 1.00 -3.76 -2.12
CA ASN A 34 1.86 -3.36 -3.23
C ASN A 34 2.24 -1.89 -3.05
N ILE A 35 3.45 -1.54 -3.47
CA ILE A 35 3.97 -0.17 -3.50
C ILE A 35 4.70 0.08 -4.81
N VAL A 36 4.54 1.28 -5.36
CA VAL A 36 5.36 1.77 -6.48
C VAL A 36 5.55 3.28 -6.37
N LYS A 37 6.71 3.77 -6.80
CA LYS A 37 6.93 5.22 -6.97
C LYS A 37 6.08 5.74 -8.14
N LEU A 38 5.34 6.80 -7.92
CA LEU A 38 4.63 7.54 -8.96
C LEU A 38 5.61 8.38 -9.77
N ASN A 39 5.34 8.51 -11.06
CA ASN A 39 5.98 9.52 -11.89
C ASN A 39 5.44 10.91 -11.54
N ASN A 40 6.14 11.96 -11.98
CA ASN A 40 5.77 13.34 -11.67
C ASN A 40 4.38 13.76 -12.19
N ASP A 41 3.81 13.02 -13.15
CA ASP A 41 2.46 13.25 -13.68
C ASP A 41 1.34 12.73 -12.75
N MET A 42 1.70 12.00 -11.69
CA MET A 42 0.79 11.40 -10.70
C MET A 42 -0.23 10.39 -11.26
N ILE A 43 -0.12 10.04 -12.55
CA ILE A 43 -1.05 9.14 -13.24
C ILE A 43 -0.34 7.97 -13.93
N SER A 44 0.99 7.94 -13.89
CA SER A 44 1.79 6.85 -14.43
C SER A 44 2.82 6.30 -13.45
N VAL A 45 3.16 5.03 -13.66
CA VAL A 45 4.12 4.25 -12.85
C VAL A 45 4.95 3.35 -13.76
N ASP A 46 6.17 3.03 -13.34
CA ASP A 46 6.95 1.95 -13.93
C ASP A 46 6.54 0.62 -13.27
N THR A 47 5.73 -0.18 -13.97
CA THR A 47 5.16 -1.43 -13.42
C THR A 47 6.21 -2.49 -13.11
N SER A 48 7.41 -2.40 -13.68
CA SER A 48 8.53 -3.30 -13.38
C SER A 48 9.10 -3.06 -11.97
N LYS A 49 8.85 -1.88 -11.40
CA LYS A 49 9.35 -1.45 -10.08
C LYS A 49 8.34 -1.66 -8.94
N ILE A 50 7.22 -2.34 -9.21
CA ILE A 50 6.25 -2.67 -8.17
C ILE A 50 6.86 -3.65 -7.18
N ILE A 51 6.95 -3.24 -5.92
CA ILE A 51 7.34 -4.09 -4.81
C ILE A 51 6.06 -4.62 -4.16
N SER A 52 6.00 -5.93 -3.93
CA SER A 52 4.88 -6.60 -3.29
C SER A 52 5.34 -7.29 -2.02
N PHE A 53 4.66 -7.04 -0.91
CA PHE A 53 4.99 -7.63 0.40
C PHE A 53 3.72 -7.86 1.22
N LYS A 54 3.84 -8.63 2.29
CA LYS A 54 2.72 -8.94 3.18
C LYS A 54 3.21 -8.99 4.63
N PRO A 55 3.02 -7.92 5.41
CA PRO A 55 3.23 -7.97 6.84
C PRO A 55 2.38 -9.09 7.47
N PRO A 56 2.82 -9.69 8.59
CA PRO A 56 1.97 -10.58 9.38
C PRO A 56 0.61 -9.92 9.66
N GLY A 57 -0.47 -10.67 9.50
CA GLY A 57 -1.84 -10.18 9.77
C GLY A 57 -2.46 -9.29 8.68
N TYR A 58 -1.68 -8.79 7.71
CA TYR A 58 -2.19 -7.90 6.64
C TYR A 58 -3.38 -8.49 5.88
N ASN A 59 -4.51 -7.78 5.91
CA ASN A 59 -5.61 -7.98 4.98
C ASN A 59 -5.65 -6.88 3.91
N GLU A 60 -5.85 -5.61 4.28
CA GLU A 60 -6.14 -4.54 3.30
C GLU A 60 -5.91 -3.12 3.86
N GLY A 61 -6.31 -2.08 3.12
CA GLY A 61 -6.34 -0.70 3.59
C GLY A 61 -4.98 -0.10 4.00
N PRO A 62 -3.93 -0.15 3.15
CA PRO A 62 -2.64 0.41 3.51
C PRO A 62 -2.73 1.93 3.69
N PHE A 63 -2.12 2.45 4.76
CA PHE A 63 -2.02 3.90 5.00
C PHE A 63 -0.67 4.27 5.58
N VAL A 64 0.03 5.21 4.95
CA VAL A 64 1.37 5.62 5.36
C VAL A 64 1.38 7.05 5.89
N ILE A 65 2.05 7.23 7.03
CA ILE A 65 2.45 8.56 7.52
C ILE A 65 3.94 8.60 7.79
N LYS A 66 4.52 9.79 7.74
CA LYS A 66 5.88 10.05 8.23
C LYS A 66 5.83 10.97 9.44
N ARG A 67 6.53 10.61 10.51
CA ARG A 67 6.62 11.42 11.73
C ARG A 67 8.01 11.32 12.32
N LYS A 68 8.70 12.46 12.46
CA LYS A 68 10.07 12.55 13.00
C LYS A 68 11.07 11.62 12.28
N GLY A 69 10.98 11.57 10.95
CA GLY A 69 11.86 10.73 10.12
C GLY A 69 11.51 9.24 10.10
N ILE A 70 10.47 8.80 10.81
CA ILE A 70 10.00 7.40 10.82
C ILE A 70 8.75 7.29 9.94
N TYR A 71 8.72 6.28 9.09
CA TYR A 71 7.56 5.92 8.30
C TYR A 71 6.73 4.92 9.09
N TYR A 72 5.42 5.09 9.11
CA TYR A 72 4.49 4.17 9.75
C TYR A 72 3.56 3.68 8.66
N LEU A 73 3.64 2.38 8.34
CA LEU A 73 2.66 1.71 7.50
C LEU A 73 1.60 1.11 8.41
N MET A 74 0.36 1.54 8.23
CA MET A 74 -0.82 1.02 8.90
C MET A 74 -1.64 0.18 7.92
N TRP A 75 -2.41 -0.78 8.43
CA TRP A 75 -3.33 -1.60 7.65
C TRP A 75 -4.47 -2.13 8.51
N SER A 76 -5.49 -2.67 7.86
CA SER A 76 -6.55 -3.43 8.50
C SER A 76 -6.26 -4.93 8.47
N GLU A 77 -6.45 -5.58 9.61
CA GLU A 77 -6.44 -7.04 9.75
C GLU A 77 -7.87 -7.61 9.74
N TYR A 78 -8.02 -8.86 9.31
CA TYR A 78 -9.31 -9.56 9.15
C TYR A 78 -10.26 -8.94 8.11
N ASP A 79 -11.38 -9.60 7.85
CA ASP A 79 -12.45 -9.14 6.94
C ASP A 79 -13.27 -8.03 7.62
N THR A 80 -13.76 -7.04 6.85
CA THR A 80 -14.54 -5.91 7.37
C THR A 80 -15.84 -6.30 8.11
N ARG A 81 -16.34 -7.53 7.91
CA ARG A 81 -17.52 -8.08 8.62
C ARG A 81 -17.14 -8.90 9.85
N ASP A 82 -15.85 -9.14 10.08
CA ASP A 82 -15.35 -9.89 11.22
C ASP A 82 -15.25 -8.96 12.45
N PRO A 83 -15.77 -9.35 13.64
CA PRO A 83 -15.66 -8.51 14.84
C PRO A 83 -14.21 -8.30 15.31
N ARG A 84 -13.24 -9.07 14.80
CA ARG A 84 -11.81 -8.89 15.05
C ARG A 84 -11.17 -7.83 14.15
N TYR A 85 -11.91 -7.28 13.18
CA TYR A 85 -11.40 -6.24 12.28
C TYR A 85 -10.77 -5.11 13.08
N SER A 86 -9.49 -4.87 12.84
CA SER A 86 -8.66 -4.02 13.67
C SER A 86 -7.51 -3.41 12.87
N ILE A 87 -6.92 -2.36 13.41
CA ILE A 87 -5.78 -1.66 12.80
C ILE A 87 -4.48 -2.17 13.41
N ALA A 88 -3.52 -2.47 12.56
CA ALA A 88 -2.14 -2.75 12.93
C ALA A 88 -1.18 -1.79 12.20
N TYR A 89 0.08 -1.73 12.65
CA TYR A 89 1.11 -0.90 12.03
C TYR A 89 2.51 -1.49 12.15
N ALA A 90 3.42 -1.01 11.30
CA ALA A 90 4.85 -1.30 11.32
C ALA A 90 5.65 -0.03 10.97
N THR A 91 6.95 -0.05 11.26
CA THR A 91 7.92 1.03 10.98
C THR A 91 9.16 0.51 10.30
#